data_AF-A0A7M4DL18-F1
#
_entry.id   AF-A0A7M4DL18-F1
#
_cell.length_a   1.000
_cell.length_b   1.000
_cell.length_c   1.000
_cell.angle_alpha   90.00
_cell.angle_beta   90.00
_cell.angle_gamma   90.00
#
_symmetry.space_group_name_H-M   'P 1'
#
loop_
_entity.id
_entity.type
_entity.pdbx_description
1 polymer ?
#
loop_
_entity_poly.entity_id
_entity_poly.type
_entity_poly.pdbx_seq_one_letter_code
_entity_poly.pdbx_strand_id
1 'polypeptide(L)'
;MTISAGDAGFHSTGCGTWNEVRSTYPGSPSSTFSDGAFVVSRHIVAGTYHASGLAGEACYWQRLSGFNGEFSDIIANDFDGSLVVTIAASDAGFSSVGCGRWTRL
;
A
#
# COMPACT_ATOMS: atom_id res chain seq x y z
N MET A 1 -1.33 1.11 -10.01
CA MET A 1 -1.83 0.95 -11.39
C MET A 1 -1.12 -0.23 -12.02
N THR A 2 -1.87 -1.12 -12.69
CA THR A 2 -1.28 -2.15 -13.56
C THR A 2 -1.38 -1.64 -15.00
N ILE A 3 -0.27 -1.61 -15.73
CA ILE A 3 -0.27 -1.34 -17.17
C ILE A 3 -0.24 -2.71 -17.86
N SER A 4 -1.31 -3.03 -18.58
CA SER A 4 -1.51 -4.32 -19.24
C SER A 4 -0.90 -4.33 -20.64
N ALA A 5 -0.58 -5.51 -21.16
CA ALA A 5 -0.01 -5.67 -22.51
C ALA A 5 -0.92 -5.15 -23.64
N GLY A 6 -2.23 -5.00 -23.37
CA GLY A 6 -3.19 -4.43 -24.31
C GLY A 6 -3.27 -2.90 -24.29
N ASP A 7 -2.60 -2.24 -23.35
CA ASP A 7 -2.65 -0.78 -23.24
C ASP A 7 -1.82 -0.14 -24.36
N ALA A 8 -2.42 0.79 -25.10
CA ALA A 8 -1.68 1.58 -26.08
C ALA A 8 -0.69 2.57 -25.41
N GLY A 9 -0.94 2.93 -24.16
CA GLY A 9 -0.13 3.83 -23.34
C GLY A 9 -0.87 4.26 -22.08
N PHE A 10 -0.19 4.99 -21.20
CA PHE A 10 -0.79 5.61 -20.02
C PHE A 10 -0.40 7.10 -19.95
N HIS A 11 -1.23 7.90 -19.30
CA HIS A 11 -0.99 9.32 -19.07
C HIS A 11 -0.97 9.61 -17.57
N SER A 12 0.02 10.39 -17.15
CA SER A 12 0.13 10.88 -15.77
C SER A 12 0.55 12.33 -15.80
N THR A 13 -0.02 13.18 -14.94
CA THR A 13 0.33 14.59 -14.81
C THR A 13 0.75 14.88 -13.38
N GLY A 14 1.86 15.62 -13.21
CA GLY A 14 2.38 15.96 -11.88
C GLY A 14 3.07 14.80 -11.15
N CYS A 15 3.36 13.69 -11.83
CA CYS A 15 4.07 12.54 -11.26
C CYS A 15 5.57 12.61 -11.57
N GLY A 16 6.38 11.98 -10.72
CA GLY A 16 7.82 11.81 -10.96
C GLY A 16 8.15 10.70 -11.96
N THR A 17 9.39 10.21 -11.92
CA THR A 17 9.83 9.09 -12.76
C THR A 17 9.11 7.80 -12.39
N TRP A 18 8.57 7.12 -13.40
CA TRP A 18 7.95 5.81 -13.24
C TRP A 18 9.00 4.70 -13.34
N ASN A 19 8.98 3.79 -12.37
CA ASN A 19 9.78 2.57 -12.37
C ASN A 19 8.84 1.36 -12.32
N GLU A 20 9.27 0.24 -12.91
CA GLU A 20 8.53 -1.02 -12.75
C GLU A 20 8.49 -1.41 -11.27
N VAL A 21 7.32 -1.79 -10.76
CA VAL A 21 7.14 -2.17 -9.34
C VAL A 21 8.11 -3.27 -8.90
N ARG A 22 8.51 -4.18 -9.80
CA ARG A 22 9.47 -5.23 -9.45
C ARG A 22 10.89 -4.73 -9.17
N SER A 23 11.28 -3.58 -9.74
CA SER A 23 12.61 -3.01 -9.49
C SER A 23 12.70 -2.32 -8.13
N THR A 24 11.56 -2.08 -7.46
CA THR A 24 11.49 -1.49 -6.12
C THR A 24 11.46 -2.53 -5.01
N TYR A 25 11.45 -3.83 -5.33
CA TYR A 25 11.42 -4.87 -4.32
C TYR A 25 12.73 -4.90 -3.49
N PRO A 26 12.65 -4.88 -2.15
CA PRO A 26 13.81 -5.08 -1.30
C PRO A 26 14.31 -6.53 -1.38
N GLY A 27 15.51 -6.80 -0.85
CA GLY A 27 16.04 -8.16 -0.76
C GLY A 27 15.18 -9.12 0.08
N SER A 28 14.41 -8.58 1.03
CA SER A 28 13.42 -9.30 1.83
C SER A 28 12.27 -8.37 2.23
N PRO A 29 11.02 -8.85 2.33
CA PRO A 29 9.89 -8.02 2.73
C PRO A 29 10.06 -7.49 4.16
N SER A 30 9.72 -6.22 4.38
CA SER A 30 9.88 -5.55 5.68
C SER A 30 8.71 -5.82 6.63
N SER A 31 8.98 -5.76 7.93
CA SER A 31 7.98 -5.75 9.01
C SER A 31 7.76 -4.36 9.61
N THR A 32 8.38 -3.33 9.04
CA THR A 32 8.14 -1.92 9.36
C THR A 32 8.25 -1.06 8.12
N PHE A 33 7.35 -0.10 7.96
CA PHE A 33 7.29 0.77 6.80
C PHE A 33 6.56 2.06 7.14
N SER A 34 6.82 3.11 6.39
CA SER A 34 6.07 4.37 6.46
C SER A 34 4.92 4.37 5.44
N ASP A 35 4.22 5.49 5.32
CA ASP A 35 3.23 5.70 4.26
C ASP A 35 3.76 5.41 2.85
N GLY A 36 2.84 4.98 1.97
CA GLY A 36 3.13 4.52 0.62
C GLY A 36 2.28 3.32 0.22
N ALA A 37 2.48 2.83 -1.00
CA ALA A 37 1.82 1.64 -1.53
C ALA A 37 2.80 0.47 -1.63
N PHE A 38 2.41 -0.69 -1.09
CA PHE A 38 3.27 -1.84 -0.94
C PHE A 38 2.59 -3.10 -1.45
N VAL A 39 3.33 -3.88 -2.23
CA VAL A 39 2.98 -5.27 -2.60
C VAL A 39 3.23 -6.19 -1.41
N VAL A 40 2.18 -6.86 -0.93
CA VAL A 40 2.29 -7.80 0.19
C VAL A 40 3.08 -9.03 -0.25
N SER A 41 3.89 -9.59 0.67
CA SER A 41 4.83 -10.69 0.42
C SER A 41 6.00 -10.36 -0.53
N ARG A 42 6.13 -9.11 -0.97
CA ARG A 42 7.30 -8.61 -1.74
C ARG A 42 7.95 -7.42 -1.06
N HIS A 43 7.19 -6.36 -0.81
CA HIS A 43 7.68 -5.19 -0.08
C HIS A 43 7.52 -5.37 1.43
N ILE A 44 6.39 -5.90 1.88
CA ILE A 44 6.06 -6.05 3.30
C ILE A 44 5.55 -7.46 3.62
N VAL A 45 5.81 -7.96 4.83
CA VAL A 45 5.26 -9.25 5.27
C VAL A 45 3.80 -9.11 5.70
N ALA A 46 3.00 -10.16 5.53
CA ALA A 46 1.66 -10.22 6.10
C ALA A 46 1.71 -10.27 7.65
N GLY A 47 0.67 -9.76 8.30
CA GLY A 47 0.56 -9.76 9.75
C GLY A 47 -0.30 -8.61 10.27
N THR A 48 -0.35 -8.50 11.60
CA THR A 48 -1.03 -7.40 12.27
C THR A 48 -0.05 -6.28 12.55
N TYR A 49 -0.41 -5.06 12.20
CA TYR A 49 0.42 -3.88 12.33
C TYR A 49 -0.28 -2.81 13.15
N HIS A 50 0.52 -2.01 13.84
CA HIS A 50 0.08 -0.77 14.47
C HIS A 50 0.72 0.43 13.75
N ALA A 51 -0.09 1.42 13.38
CA ALA A 51 0.33 2.72 12.86
C ALA A 51 0.60 3.70 14.00
N SER A 52 1.69 4.46 13.93
CA SER A 52 1.96 5.51 14.92
C SER A 52 0.97 6.68 14.86
N GLY A 53 0.34 6.90 13.70
CA GLY A 53 -0.31 8.16 13.38
C GLY A 53 0.70 9.29 13.18
N LEU A 54 0.25 10.39 12.58
CA LEU A 54 0.96 11.67 12.52
C LEU A 54 0.07 12.76 13.11
N ALA A 55 0.62 13.60 13.98
CA ALA A 55 -0.15 14.60 14.69
C ALA A 55 -0.74 15.63 13.71
N GLY A 56 -2.06 15.78 13.73
CA GLY A 56 -2.77 16.73 12.86
C GLY A 56 -2.97 16.26 11.42
N GLU A 57 -2.56 15.03 11.09
CA GLU A 57 -2.88 14.39 9.80
C GLU A 57 -3.92 13.31 9.99
N ALA A 58 -4.82 13.21 9.02
CA ALA A 58 -5.77 12.11 8.98
C ALA A 58 -5.11 10.88 8.34
N CYS A 59 -5.18 9.75 9.04
CA CYS A 59 -4.66 8.47 8.58
C CYS A 59 -5.71 7.77 7.73
N TYR A 60 -5.42 7.65 6.43
CA TYR A 60 -6.15 6.79 5.52
C TYR A 60 -5.33 5.55 5.21
N TRP A 61 -5.94 4.37 5.31
CA TRP A 61 -5.32 3.13 4.86
C TRP A 61 -6.29 2.26 4.08
N GLN A 62 -5.75 1.41 3.24
CA GLN A 62 -6.51 0.41 2.49
C GLN A 62 -5.72 -0.88 2.27
N ARG A 63 -6.41 -2.00 2.43
CA ARG A 63 -6.01 -3.34 1.96
C ARG A 63 -6.57 -3.56 0.58
N LEU A 64 -5.75 -4.09 -0.32
CA LEU A 64 -6.04 -4.14 -1.75
C LEU A 64 -5.99 -5.56 -2.29
N SER A 65 -6.99 -5.94 -3.09
CA SER A 65 -7.02 -7.16 -3.90
C SER A 65 -6.37 -6.97 -5.27
N GLY A 66 -6.16 -5.71 -5.69
CA GLY A 66 -5.52 -5.33 -6.95
C GLY A 66 -4.95 -3.92 -6.90
N PHE A 67 -4.22 -3.53 -7.95
CA PHE A 67 -3.61 -2.20 -8.05
C PHE A 67 -4.19 -1.38 -9.21
N ASN A 68 -5.35 -1.71 -9.75
CA ASN A 68 -5.92 -1.00 -10.91
C ASN A 68 -6.44 0.39 -10.53
N GLY A 69 -6.63 0.64 -9.23
CA GLY A 69 -7.12 1.92 -8.72
C GLY A 69 -8.65 2.00 -8.67
N GLU A 70 -9.31 0.87 -8.89
CA GLU A 70 -10.77 0.75 -8.85
C GLU A 70 -11.27 0.53 -7.42
N PHE A 71 -12.49 0.98 -7.13
CA PHE A 71 -13.12 0.71 -5.84
C PHE A 71 -13.29 -0.79 -5.57
N SER A 72 -13.45 -1.60 -6.62
CA SER A 72 -13.53 -3.07 -6.51
C SER A 72 -12.23 -3.71 -6.03
N ASP A 73 -11.10 -3.00 -6.12
CA ASP A 73 -9.82 -3.50 -5.63
C ASP A 73 -9.67 -3.30 -4.11
N ILE A 74 -10.57 -2.56 -3.45
CA ILE A 74 -10.48 -2.28 -2.02
C ILE A 74 -11.11 -3.43 -1.25
N ILE A 75 -10.30 -4.17 -0.48
CA ILE A 75 -10.75 -5.24 0.43
C ILE A 75 -11.35 -4.62 1.69
N ALA A 76 -10.63 -3.66 2.25
CA ALA A 76 -11.03 -2.90 3.44
C ALA A 76 -10.25 -1.59 3.45
N ASN A 77 -10.87 -0.53 3.91
CA ASN A 77 -10.23 0.75 4.16
C ASN A 77 -10.82 1.40 5.40
N ASP A 78 -10.12 2.39 5.94
CA ASP A 78 -10.61 3.21 7.03
C ASP A 78 -9.94 4.58 6.99
N PHE A 79 -10.55 5.54 7.69
CA PHE A 79 -10.08 6.90 7.86
C PHE A 79 -10.19 7.29 9.33
N ASP A 80 -9.04 7.51 9.99
CA ASP A 80 -8.93 7.91 11.41
C ASP A 80 -9.55 6.95 12.46
N GLY A 81 -10.09 5.80 12.06
CA GLY A 81 -10.69 4.82 12.95
C GLY A 81 -9.65 3.89 13.59
N SER A 82 -9.23 2.86 12.85
CA SER A 82 -8.31 1.85 13.37
C SER A 82 -6.85 2.11 13.01
N LEU A 83 -6.01 2.28 14.05
CA LEU A 83 -4.54 2.26 13.91
C LEU A 83 -3.97 0.84 13.98
N VAL A 84 -4.80 -0.19 14.18
CA VAL A 84 -4.38 -1.59 14.17
C VAL A 84 -5.02 -2.32 13.01
N VAL A 85 -4.21 -2.87 12.11
CA VAL A 85 -4.69 -3.51 10.87
C VAL A 85 -4.05 -4.87 10.69
N THR A 86 -4.85 -5.89 10.38
CA THR A 86 -4.34 -7.18 9.93
C THR A 86 -4.31 -7.22 8.42
N ILE A 87 -3.09 -7.26 7.87
CA ILE A 87 -2.80 -7.41 6.45
C ILE A 87 -2.68 -8.92 6.17
N ALA A 88 -3.57 -9.45 5.33
CA ALA A 88 -3.59 -10.87 5.02
C ALA A 88 -2.55 -11.20 3.94
N ALA A 89 -2.02 -12.43 3.95
CA ALA A 89 -1.10 -12.88 2.91
C ALA A 89 -1.74 -12.96 1.51
N SER A 90 -3.08 -13.01 1.45
CA SER A 90 -3.87 -12.98 0.23
C SER A 90 -4.08 -11.59 -0.34
N ASP A 91 -3.77 -10.54 0.41
CA ASP A 91 -3.88 -9.17 -0.09
C ASP A 91 -2.83 -9.00 -1.20
N ALA A 92 -3.22 -8.38 -2.31
CA ALA A 92 -2.26 -7.98 -3.32
C ALA A 92 -1.40 -6.82 -2.82
N GLY A 93 -2.01 -5.90 -2.06
CA GLY A 93 -1.36 -4.70 -1.60
C GLY A 93 -1.89 -4.11 -0.31
N PHE A 94 -1.10 -3.19 0.23
CA PHE A 94 -1.50 -2.29 1.30
C PHE A 94 -1.05 -0.87 0.92
N SER A 95 -1.88 0.13 1.19
CA SER A 95 -1.52 1.52 0.99
C SER A 95 -1.97 2.37 2.16
N SER A 96 -1.14 3.33 2.57
CA SER A 96 -1.52 4.32 3.58
C SER A 96 -0.96 5.71 3.28
N VAL A 97 -1.66 6.72 3.79
CA VAL A 97 -1.27 8.13 3.74
C VAL A 97 -1.63 8.76 5.09
N GLY A 98 -0.70 9.52 5.68
CA GLY A 98 -0.92 10.21 6.94
C GLY A 98 -0.94 9.29 8.16
N CYS A 99 -0.52 8.03 8.02
CA CYS A 99 -0.53 7.04 9.10
C CYS A 99 0.81 6.95 9.83
N GLY A 100 1.85 7.62 9.32
CA GLY A 100 3.18 7.59 9.90
C GLY A 100 3.84 6.24 9.71
N ARG A 101 4.36 5.65 10.79
CA ARG A 101 5.09 4.38 10.73
C ARG A 101 4.23 3.21 11.17
N TRP A 102 4.12 2.21 10.31
CA TRP A 102 3.56 0.90 10.60
C TRP A 102 4.65 -0.01 11.19
N THR A 103 4.32 -0.67 12.29
CA THR A 103 5.18 -1.67 12.95
C THR A 103 4.37 -2.93 13.19
N ARG A 104 4.88 -4.07 12.73
CA ARG A 104 4.25 -5.37 12.96
C ARG A 104 4.26 -5.69 14.46
N LEU A 105 3.13 -6.15 14.97
CA LEU A 105 2.96 -6.65 16.34
C LEU A 105 3.61 -8.02 16.52
#